data_AF-A0AAI9B9G3-F1
#
_entry.id   AF-A0AAI9B9G3-F1
#
_cell.length_a   1.000
_cell.length_b   1.000
_cell.length_c   1.000
_cell.angle_alpha   90.00
_cell.angle_beta   90.00
_cell.angle_gamma   90.00
#
_symmetry.space_group_name_H-M   'P 1'
#
loop_
_entity.id
_entity.type
_entity.pdbx_description
1 polymer ?
#
loop_
_entity_poly.entity_id
_entity_poly.type
_entity_poly.pdbx_seq_one_letter_code
_entity_poly.pdbx_strand_id
1 'polypeptide(L)'
;MKTERKNEHYLALQQAFDAPWPGPVGELVTLEKGNIHLQIYPHDGARITSLKAFGSEVLRQWQPQRRAFQYGCFPMVPWAGRLGNATLNAGGQCYSLPANKPPHALHGMACYSTWEIIDKTIDSLTLRMPLASPWPWQGEVIQTFLLENDALVLQLEIHSHTDTFPASAGWHPWFAKKLTPQNTESLQVLFDADWQEEAGSDELPTGNRISPQAGPWDDCFGFYDGVKVKLLWPGKLTMTMTSSANSLVVFDKQPDATCVNPLTQAPNAINLTPELVTSDKPLVIETRWQFTPES
;
A
#
# COMPACT_ATOMS: atom_id res chain seq x y z
N MET A 1 -25.95 11.76 -13.86
CA MET A 1 -25.89 10.43 -14.50
C MET A 1 -24.49 9.83 -14.68
N LYS A 2 -23.50 10.45 -15.36
CA LYS A 2 -22.14 9.85 -15.50
C LYS A 2 -21.28 9.93 -14.23
N THR A 3 -21.44 10.98 -13.43
CA THR A 3 -20.70 11.18 -12.17
C THR A 3 -21.25 10.33 -11.02
N GLU A 4 -22.57 10.07 -11.02
CA GLU A 4 -23.23 9.22 -10.00
C GLU A 4 -22.81 7.75 -10.12
N ARG A 5 -22.75 7.19 -11.34
CA ARG A 5 -22.28 5.80 -11.57
C ARG A 5 -20.81 5.59 -11.21
N LYS A 6 -19.97 6.64 -11.26
CA LYS A 6 -18.55 6.54 -10.86
C LYS A 6 -18.39 6.30 -9.36
N ASN A 7 -19.39 6.67 -8.55
CA ASN A 7 -19.31 6.57 -7.10
C ASN A 7 -19.88 5.26 -6.54
N GLU A 8 -20.68 4.50 -7.31
CA GLU A 8 -21.32 3.27 -6.81
C GLU A 8 -20.30 2.21 -6.38
N HIS A 9 -19.25 1.98 -7.17
CA HIS A 9 -18.20 1.02 -6.82
C HIS A 9 -17.36 1.48 -5.61
N TYR A 10 -17.11 2.77 -5.47
CA TYR A 10 -16.40 3.34 -4.32
C TYR A 10 -17.22 3.19 -3.03
N LEU A 11 -18.52 3.52 -3.09
CA LEU A 11 -19.43 3.33 -1.96
C LEU A 11 -19.59 1.84 -1.59
N ALA A 12 -19.67 0.96 -2.59
CA ALA A 12 -19.70 -0.49 -2.34
C ALA A 12 -18.41 -0.97 -1.66
N LEU A 13 -17.24 -0.46 -2.07
CA LEU A 13 -15.96 -0.83 -1.48
C LEU A 13 -15.79 -0.31 -0.04
N GLN A 14 -16.42 0.81 0.30
CA GLN A 14 -16.49 1.32 1.68
C GLN A 14 -17.33 0.40 2.60
N GLN A 15 -18.26 -0.36 2.03
CA GLN A 15 -19.18 -1.23 2.78
C GLN A 15 -18.73 -2.70 2.78
N ALA A 16 -18.04 -3.15 1.74
CA ALA A 16 -17.63 -4.53 1.58
C ALA A 16 -16.27 -4.66 0.87
N PHE A 17 -15.31 -5.31 1.53
CA PHE A 17 -13.94 -5.50 1.09
C PHE A 17 -13.86 -6.33 -0.21
N ASP A 18 -14.82 -7.23 -0.41
CA ASP A 18 -14.93 -8.12 -1.56
C ASP A 18 -15.92 -7.62 -2.63
N ALA A 19 -16.37 -6.36 -2.52
CA ALA A 19 -17.27 -5.74 -3.47
C ALA A 19 -16.76 -5.88 -4.92
N PRO A 20 -17.63 -6.22 -5.89
CA PRO A 20 -17.24 -6.34 -7.29
C PRO A 20 -16.53 -5.09 -7.80
N TRP A 21 -15.39 -5.30 -8.46
CA TRP A 21 -14.58 -4.22 -9.01
C TRP A 21 -14.53 -4.32 -10.54
N PRO A 22 -14.86 -3.24 -11.27
CA PRO A 22 -14.88 -3.27 -12.74
C PRO A 22 -13.48 -3.33 -13.37
N GLY A 23 -12.43 -3.17 -12.57
CA GLY A 23 -11.04 -3.08 -13.02
C GLY A 23 -10.51 -1.66 -13.00
N PRO A 24 -9.34 -1.42 -13.62
CA PRO A 24 -8.75 -0.09 -13.71
C PRO A 24 -9.73 0.90 -14.33
N VAL A 25 -9.90 2.05 -13.67
CA VAL A 25 -10.81 3.12 -14.10
C VAL A 25 -10.04 4.40 -14.34
N GLY A 26 -10.50 5.20 -15.31
CA GLY A 26 -9.89 6.49 -15.67
C GLY A 26 -8.84 6.38 -16.76
N GLU A 27 -8.08 7.45 -16.92
CA GLU A 27 -7.00 7.55 -17.91
C GLU A 27 -5.75 6.86 -17.37
N LEU A 28 -5.11 6.07 -18.23
CA LEU A 28 -3.82 5.44 -17.94
C LEU A 28 -2.70 6.49 -18.05
N VAL A 29 -1.86 6.56 -17.02
CA VAL A 29 -0.58 7.28 -17.04
C VAL A 29 0.55 6.27 -17.09
N THR A 30 1.49 6.45 -18.02
CA THR A 30 2.72 5.65 -18.10
C THR A 30 3.94 6.48 -17.71
N LEU A 31 4.88 5.83 -17.03
CA LEU A 31 6.25 6.32 -16.81
C LEU A 31 7.23 5.23 -17.27
N GLU A 32 8.32 5.63 -17.92
CA GLU A 32 9.34 4.71 -18.39
C GLU A 32 10.73 5.34 -18.31
N LYS A 33 11.69 4.58 -17.76
CA LYS A 33 13.09 4.96 -17.74
C LYS A 33 13.96 3.71 -17.67
N GLY A 34 14.83 3.53 -18.67
CA GLY A 34 15.70 2.36 -18.74
C GLY A 34 14.89 1.07 -18.73
N ASN A 35 15.14 0.20 -17.75
CA ASN A 35 14.51 -1.12 -17.68
C ASN A 35 13.18 -1.14 -16.90
N ILE A 36 12.69 0.01 -16.42
CA ILE A 36 11.50 0.13 -15.58
C ILE A 36 10.38 0.83 -16.33
N HIS A 37 9.22 0.18 -16.40
CA HIS A 37 7.99 0.71 -17.00
C HIS A 37 6.83 0.58 -16.00
N LEU A 38 6.09 1.67 -15.80
CA LEU A 38 4.93 1.76 -14.92
C LEU A 38 3.65 2.06 -15.69
N GLN A 39 2.56 1.48 -15.23
CA GLN A 39 1.20 1.87 -15.59
C GLN A 39 0.44 2.24 -14.32
N ILE A 40 -0.05 3.47 -14.27
CA ILE A 40 -0.71 4.06 -13.10
C ILE A 40 -2.09 4.57 -13.51
N TYR A 41 -3.11 4.28 -12.72
CA TYR A 41 -4.46 4.80 -12.92
C TYR A 41 -4.86 5.73 -11.76
N PRO A 42 -4.80 7.06 -11.94
CA PRO A 42 -5.14 8.03 -10.88
C PRO A 42 -6.57 7.86 -10.33
N HIS A 43 -7.54 7.47 -11.16
CA HIS A 43 -8.91 7.23 -10.70
C HIS A 43 -9.12 5.82 -10.10
N ASP A 44 -8.15 4.90 -10.22
CA ASP A 44 -8.18 3.60 -9.55
C ASP A 44 -7.37 3.67 -8.24
N GLY A 45 -7.56 4.75 -7.47
CA GLY A 45 -6.85 5.00 -6.21
C GLY A 45 -5.35 5.24 -6.36
N ALA A 46 -4.93 5.86 -7.47
CA ALA A 46 -3.51 6.04 -7.81
C ALA A 46 -2.69 4.74 -7.79
N ARG A 47 -3.33 3.65 -8.21
CA ARG A 47 -2.74 2.31 -8.23
C ARG A 47 -1.76 2.14 -9.38
N ILE A 48 -0.63 1.52 -9.09
CA ILE A 48 0.25 0.90 -10.09
C ILE A 48 -0.39 -0.40 -10.54
N THR A 49 -0.94 -0.43 -11.75
CA THR A 49 -1.57 -1.64 -12.29
C THR A 49 -0.56 -2.58 -12.93
N SER A 50 0.54 -2.05 -13.46
CA SER A 50 1.66 -2.81 -14.04
C SER A 50 2.98 -2.17 -13.65
N LEU A 51 3.94 -3.01 -13.26
CA LEU A 51 5.34 -2.64 -13.07
C LEU A 51 6.18 -3.70 -13.77
N LYS A 52 6.79 -3.31 -14.87
CA LYS A 52 7.73 -4.16 -15.60
C LYS A 52 9.14 -3.75 -15.27
N ALA A 53 9.95 -4.72 -14.89
CA ALA A 53 11.38 -4.55 -14.67
C ALA A 53 12.13 -5.56 -15.55
N PHE A 54 13.05 -5.06 -16.38
CA PHE A 54 13.80 -5.89 -17.34
C PHE A 54 12.87 -6.77 -18.20
N GLY A 55 11.75 -6.19 -18.64
CA GLY A 55 10.73 -6.85 -19.46
C GLY A 55 9.79 -7.81 -18.73
N SER A 56 10.01 -8.08 -17.43
CA SER A 56 9.18 -8.98 -16.63
C SER A 56 8.13 -8.21 -15.84
N GLU A 57 6.86 -8.62 -15.92
CA GLU A 57 5.80 -8.09 -15.05
C GLU A 57 5.95 -8.66 -13.64
N VAL A 58 6.23 -7.79 -12.67
CA VAL A 58 6.46 -8.21 -11.28
C VAL A 58 5.23 -8.06 -10.40
N LEU A 59 4.17 -7.37 -10.84
CA LEU A 59 2.94 -7.21 -10.07
C LEU A 59 1.81 -8.11 -10.57
N ARG A 60 0.99 -8.58 -9.64
CA ARG A 60 -0.25 -9.28 -9.93
C ARG A 60 -1.22 -8.33 -10.64
N GLN A 61 -1.49 -8.59 -11.92
CA GLN A 61 -2.35 -7.74 -12.76
C GLN A 61 -3.83 -7.78 -12.36
N TRP A 62 -4.68 -6.95 -12.96
CA TRP A 62 -6.13 -7.12 -12.78
C TRP A 62 -6.66 -8.31 -13.59
N GLN A 63 -7.71 -8.95 -13.08
CA GLN A 63 -8.53 -9.95 -13.77
C GLN A 63 -9.99 -9.76 -13.30
N PRO A 64 -11.02 -10.12 -14.11
CA PRO A 64 -12.43 -9.91 -13.74
C PRO A 64 -12.86 -10.53 -12.40
N GLN A 65 -12.17 -11.59 -11.94
CA GLN A 65 -12.43 -12.25 -10.68
C GLN A 65 -11.82 -11.51 -9.47
N ARG A 66 -10.84 -10.64 -9.70
CA ARG A 66 -10.14 -9.89 -8.64
C ARG A 66 -10.96 -8.68 -8.19
N ARG A 67 -10.86 -8.37 -6.91
CA ARG A 67 -11.46 -7.21 -6.25
C ARG A 67 -10.44 -6.08 -6.12
N ALA A 68 -10.89 -4.90 -5.70
CA ALA A 68 -10.06 -3.70 -5.62
C ALA A 68 -8.78 -3.93 -4.80
N PHE A 69 -8.83 -4.65 -3.68
CA PHE A 69 -7.65 -4.87 -2.84
C PHE A 69 -6.75 -6.03 -3.29
N GLN A 70 -6.97 -6.62 -4.48
CA GLN A 70 -6.36 -7.88 -4.88
C GLN A 70 -5.40 -7.78 -6.09
N TYR A 71 -4.96 -6.60 -6.52
CA TYR A 71 -4.02 -6.48 -7.64
C TYR A 71 -3.20 -5.21 -7.59
N GLY A 72 -2.10 -5.20 -8.36
CA GLY A 72 -1.22 -4.04 -8.50
C GLY A 72 -0.57 -3.63 -7.19
N CYS A 73 -0.29 -2.34 -7.06
CA CYS A 73 0.15 -1.69 -5.83
C CYS A 73 -0.67 -0.42 -5.62
N PHE A 74 -1.31 -0.28 -4.47
CA PHE A 74 -2.11 0.90 -4.11
C PHE A 74 -1.63 1.47 -2.78
N PRO A 75 -1.70 2.80 -2.58
CA PRO A 75 -1.43 3.41 -1.29
C PRO A 75 -2.53 3.08 -0.26
N MET A 76 -2.16 2.99 1.01
CA MET A 76 -3.07 2.84 2.13
C MET A 76 -2.93 4.04 3.06
N VAL A 77 -3.90 4.95 3.00
CA VAL A 77 -3.91 6.24 3.70
C VAL A 77 -5.36 6.67 3.97
N PRO A 78 -5.69 7.39 5.06
CA PRO A 78 -4.80 7.82 6.14
C PRO A 78 -4.66 6.79 7.28
N TRP A 79 -5.10 5.55 7.08
CA TRP A 79 -4.73 4.42 7.93
C TRP A 79 -4.31 3.22 7.07
N ALA A 80 -3.21 2.58 7.45
CA ALA A 80 -2.69 1.38 6.80
C ALA A 80 -3.11 0.11 7.54
N GLY A 81 -3.39 -0.95 6.78
CA GLY A 81 -3.84 -2.23 7.34
C GLY A 81 -5.24 -2.17 7.98
N ARG A 82 -5.43 -2.89 9.08
CA ARG A 82 -6.69 -2.96 9.85
C ARG A 82 -6.78 -1.81 10.86
N LEU A 83 -7.96 -1.20 10.98
CA LEU A 83 -8.38 -0.35 12.09
C LEU A 83 -9.45 -1.08 12.91
N GLY A 84 -9.16 -1.28 14.19
CA GLY A 84 -10.01 -2.03 15.12
C GLY A 84 -11.43 -1.46 15.20
N ASN A 85 -12.44 -2.33 15.06
CA ASN A 85 -13.87 -1.97 15.16
C ASN A 85 -14.30 -0.79 14.28
N ALA A 86 -13.56 -0.53 13.19
CA ALA A 86 -13.73 0.63 12.32
C ALA A 86 -13.80 1.96 13.11
N THR A 87 -13.02 2.05 14.19
CA THR A 87 -13.10 3.12 15.17
C THR A 87 -11.74 3.78 15.33
N LEU A 88 -11.70 5.10 15.16
CA LEU A 88 -10.53 5.92 15.41
C LEU A 88 -10.70 6.70 16.71
N ASN A 89 -9.73 6.59 17.61
CA ASN A 89 -9.66 7.34 18.86
C ASN A 89 -8.63 8.46 18.73
N ALA A 90 -9.07 9.72 18.81
CA ALA A 90 -8.20 10.88 18.68
C ALA A 90 -8.74 12.06 19.48
N GLY A 91 -7.87 12.78 20.19
CA GLY A 91 -8.27 13.98 20.94
C GLY A 91 -9.36 13.74 21.99
N GLY A 92 -9.41 12.52 22.56
CA GLY A 92 -10.48 12.12 23.50
C GLY A 92 -11.85 11.88 22.86
N GLN A 93 -11.93 11.86 21.54
CA GLN A 93 -13.13 11.54 20.76
C GLN A 93 -13.00 10.19 20.07
N CYS A 94 -14.14 9.62 19.73
CA CYS A 94 -14.27 8.35 19.01
C CYS A 94 -15.00 8.62 17.68
N TYR A 95 -14.37 8.27 16.56
CA TYR A 95 -14.89 8.46 15.21
C TYR A 95 -15.12 7.11 14.54
N SER A 96 -16.33 6.89 14.04
CA SER A 96 -16.66 5.69 13.26
C SER A 96 -16.32 5.90 11.79
N LEU A 97 -15.56 4.98 11.22
CA LEU A 97 -15.22 4.91 9.80
C LEU A 97 -15.99 3.76 9.12
N PRO A 98 -16.07 3.73 7.78
CA PRO A 98 -16.72 2.62 7.09
C PRO A 98 -16.01 1.28 7.34
N ALA A 99 -16.74 0.33 7.91
CA ALA A 99 -16.27 -1.02 8.18
C ALA A 99 -16.38 -1.89 6.91
N ASN A 100 -15.45 -1.74 5.97
CA ASN A 100 -15.44 -2.53 4.75
C ASN A 100 -15.16 -4.04 4.99
N LYS A 101 -14.52 -4.42 6.11
CA LYS A 101 -14.37 -5.83 6.51
C LYS A 101 -14.84 -5.99 7.96
N PRO A 102 -16.16 -6.02 8.22
CA PRO A 102 -16.70 -5.97 9.57
C PRO A 102 -16.08 -7.03 10.51
N PRO A 103 -15.77 -6.66 11.77
CA PRO A 103 -16.05 -5.37 12.38
C PRO A 103 -15.03 -4.26 12.06
N HIS A 104 -14.01 -4.52 11.26
CA HIS A 104 -12.86 -3.62 11.05
C HIS A 104 -13.00 -2.75 9.78
N ALA A 105 -12.25 -1.63 9.76
CA ALA A 105 -12.02 -0.84 8.56
C ALA A 105 -10.60 -1.12 8.02
N LEU A 106 -10.45 -1.37 6.73
CA LEU A 106 -9.17 -1.76 6.12
C LEU A 106 -8.71 -0.76 5.06
N HIS A 107 -7.41 -0.50 5.08
CA HIS A 107 -6.61 0.08 3.98
C HIS A 107 -6.94 1.50 3.57
N GLY A 108 -7.50 2.30 4.46
CA GLY A 108 -7.66 3.72 4.20
C GLY A 108 -8.72 4.02 3.15
N MET A 109 -8.60 5.22 2.58
CA MET A 109 -9.51 5.83 1.62
C MET A 109 -9.03 5.83 0.18
N ALA A 110 -7.73 5.64 -0.05
CA ALA A 110 -7.17 5.86 -1.38
C ALA A 110 -7.77 4.96 -2.47
N CYS A 111 -7.99 3.67 -2.19
CA CYS A 111 -8.55 2.71 -3.16
C CYS A 111 -9.94 3.07 -3.69
N TYR A 112 -10.70 3.91 -2.98
CA TYR A 112 -12.02 4.38 -3.39
C TYR A 112 -12.06 5.90 -3.53
N SER A 113 -10.92 6.52 -3.79
CA SER A 113 -10.78 7.96 -4.02
C SER A 113 -10.14 8.22 -5.38
N THR A 114 -10.52 9.35 -5.98
CA THR A 114 -9.90 9.83 -7.22
C THR A 114 -8.71 10.72 -6.89
N TRP A 115 -7.63 10.55 -7.62
CA TRP A 115 -6.43 11.37 -7.50
C TRP A 115 -6.28 12.31 -8.70
N GLU A 116 -5.84 13.53 -8.43
CA GLU A 116 -5.52 14.55 -9.43
C GLU A 116 -4.02 14.50 -9.75
N ILE A 117 -3.66 14.65 -11.02
CA ILE A 117 -2.26 14.84 -11.42
C ILE A 117 -1.89 16.31 -11.16
N ILE A 118 -0.92 16.54 -10.29
CA ILE A 118 -0.44 17.90 -9.98
C ILE A 118 0.92 18.22 -10.61
N ASP A 119 1.73 17.20 -10.91
CA ASP A 119 2.95 17.34 -11.72
C ASP A 119 3.26 16.05 -12.49
N LYS A 120 3.88 16.20 -13.66
CA LYS A 120 4.34 15.08 -14.49
C LYS A 120 5.54 15.48 -15.31
N THR A 121 6.61 14.69 -15.22
CA THR A 121 7.79 14.79 -16.06
C THR A 121 7.96 13.51 -16.89
N ILE A 122 9.14 13.32 -17.50
CA ILE A 122 9.46 12.11 -18.25
C ILE A 122 9.64 10.89 -17.33
N ASP A 123 10.11 11.10 -16.11
CA ASP A 123 10.47 10.06 -15.16
C ASP A 123 9.81 10.21 -13.78
N SER A 124 8.96 11.22 -13.59
CA SER A 124 8.18 11.40 -12.37
C SER A 124 6.70 11.68 -12.61
N LEU A 125 5.88 11.31 -11.63
CA LEU A 125 4.46 11.65 -11.53
C LEU A 125 4.14 12.00 -10.09
N THR A 126 3.48 13.13 -9.87
CA THR A 126 2.96 13.52 -8.55
C THR A 126 1.44 13.66 -8.61
N LEU A 127 0.77 12.97 -7.69
CA LEU A 127 -0.67 12.90 -7.58
C LEU A 127 -1.12 13.46 -6.24
N ARG A 128 -2.30 14.08 -6.21
CA ARG A 128 -2.95 14.60 -4.99
C ARG A 128 -4.30 13.96 -4.77
N MET A 129 -4.62 13.65 -3.51
CA MET A 129 -5.96 13.29 -3.04
C MET A 129 -6.34 14.13 -1.82
N PRO A 130 -7.47 14.86 -1.85
CA PRO A 130 -7.94 15.58 -0.66
C PRO A 130 -8.41 14.59 0.42
N LEU A 131 -8.10 14.89 1.68
CA LEU A 131 -8.71 14.24 2.83
C LEU A 131 -9.98 14.99 3.23
N ALA A 132 -11.08 14.25 3.26
CA ALA A 132 -12.40 14.71 3.67
C ALA A 132 -13.22 13.52 4.17
N SER A 133 -14.50 13.73 4.44
CA SER A 133 -15.44 12.68 4.86
C SER A 133 -15.30 11.41 4.02
N PRO A 134 -15.23 10.21 4.64
CA PRO A 134 -15.47 9.93 6.06
C PRO A 134 -14.30 10.23 7.01
N TRP A 135 -13.14 10.68 6.54
CA TRP A 135 -12.07 11.13 7.44
C TRP A 135 -12.50 12.39 8.20
N PRO A 136 -12.29 12.49 9.53
CA PRO A 136 -12.84 13.60 10.32
C PRO A 136 -12.20 14.96 10.05
N TRP A 137 -10.98 14.99 9.52
CA TRP A 137 -10.21 16.23 9.33
C TRP A 137 -9.98 16.55 7.86
N GLN A 138 -9.69 17.82 7.60
CA GLN A 138 -9.30 18.31 6.28
C GLN A 138 -7.78 18.24 6.11
N GLY A 139 -7.36 17.86 4.91
CA GLY A 139 -5.95 17.77 4.55
C GLY A 139 -5.80 17.30 3.12
N GLU A 140 -4.61 16.85 2.79
CA GLU A 140 -4.33 16.24 1.50
C GLU A 140 -3.26 15.16 1.62
N VAL A 141 -3.29 14.23 0.68
CA VAL A 141 -2.25 13.23 0.49
C VAL A 141 -1.58 13.49 -0.84
N ILE A 142 -0.26 13.57 -0.83
CA ILE A 142 0.58 13.64 -2.01
C ILE A 142 1.24 12.28 -2.22
N GLN A 143 1.18 11.75 -3.43
CA GLN A 143 1.90 10.54 -3.82
C GLN A 143 2.82 10.85 -5.01
N THR A 144 4.11 10.58 -4.84
CA THR A 144 5.12 10.80 -5.88
C THR A 144 5.70 9.46 -6.31
N PHE A 145 5.80 9.28 -7.63
CA PHE A 145 6.48 8.17 -8.30
C PHE A 145 7.70 8.76 -9.01
N LEU A 146 8.87 8.20 -8.80
CA LEU A 146 10.10 8.59 -9.48
C LEU A 146 10.84 7.36 -9.99
N LEU A 147 11.26 7.40 -11.26
CA LEU A 147 12.12 6.39 -11.86
C LEU A 147 13.57 6.86 -11.89
N GLU A 148 14.48 6.08 -11.32
CA GLU A 148 15.92 6.39 -11.33
C GLU A 148 16.80 5.14 -11.21
N ASN A 149 17.77 5.01 -12.12
CA ASN A 149 18.83 3.99 -12.06
C ASN A 149 18.28 2.56 -11.84
N ASP A 150 17.36 2.11 -12.70
CA ASP A 150 16.65 0.83 -12.58
C ASP A 150 15.91 0.63 -11.24
N ALA A 151 15.46 1.73 -10.64
CA ALA A 151 14.62 1.70 -9.45
C ALA A 151 13.34 2.53 -9.61
N LEU A 152 12.36 2.15 -8.82
CA LEU A 152 11.17 2.92 -8.52
C LEU A 152 11.30 3.48 -7.09
N VAL A 153 11.19 4.79 -6.94
CA VAL A 153 11.00 5.46 -5.65
C VAL A 153 9.56 5.90 -5.52
N LEU A 154 8.92 5.49 -4.43
CA LEU A 154 7.56 5.88 -4.07
C LEU A 154 7.62 6.70 -2.79
N GLN A 155 6.94 7.83 -2.78
CA GLN A 155 6.77 8.66 -1.59
C GLN A 155 5.30 8.98 -1.36
N LEU A 156 4.87 8.90 -0.10
CA LEU A 156 3.57 9.37 0.35
C LEU A 156 3.78 10.43 1.43
N GLU A 157 3.05 11.53 1.30
CA GLU A 157 2.99 12.59 2.30
C GLU A 157 1.54 12.83 2.69
N ILE A 158 1.26 12.91 3.98
CA ILE A 158 -0.05 13.31 4.51
C ILE A 158 0.11 14.67 5.17
N HIS A 159 -0.59 15.66 4.64
CA HIS A 159 -0.58 17.04 5.09
C HIS A 159 -1.91 17.39 5.76
N SER A 160 -1.83 18.09 6.89
CA SER A 160 -3.00 18.70 7.51
C SER A 160 -3.12 20.15 7.07
N HIS A 161 -4.36 20.62 6.83
CA HIS A 161 -4.58 22.04 6.59
C HIS A 161 -4.49 22.87 7.87
N THR A 162 -5.09 22.40 8.96
CA THR A 162 -5.21 23.17 10.22
C THR A 162 -5.13 22.32 11.47
N ASP A 163 -5.73 21.13 11.46
CA ASP A 163 -5.89 20.32 12.66
C ASP A 163 -4.67 19.42 12.94
N THR A 164 -4.57 18.92 14.16
CA THR A 164 -3.66 17.82 14.48
C THR A 164 -4.45 16.51 14.47
N PHE A 165 -4.02 15.53 13.68
CA PHE A 165 -4.68 14.23 13.63
C PHE A 165 -3.69 13.06 13.50
N PRO A 166 -4.03 11.87 14.00
CA PRO A 166 -3.20 10.69 13.82
C PRO A 166 -3.32 10.18 12.39
N ALA A 167 -2.25 9.68 11.81
CA ALA A 167 -2.28 9.04 10.49
C ALA A 167 -1.27 7.90 10.39
N SER A 168 -1.53 6.95 9.51
CA SER A 168 -0.54 5.97 9.06
C SER A 168 -0.62 5.78 7.55
N ALA A 169 0.53 5.46 6.96
CA ALA A 169 0.70 5.41 5.52
C ALA A 169 1.54 4.19 5.10
N GLY A 170 1.36 3.76 3.86
CA GLY A 170 2.16 2.71 3.24
C GLY A 170 1.57 2.29 1.91
N TRP A 171 2.11 1.21 1.34
CA TRP A 171 1.66 0.67 0.07
C TRP A 171 1.31 -0.80 0.19
N HIS A 172 0.44 -1.27 -0.70
CA HIS A 172 -0.01 -2.65 -0.75
C HIS A 172 0.34 -3.35 -2.08
N PRO A 173 1.63 -3.58 -2.39
CA PRO A 173 2.04 -4.24 -3.63
C PRO A 173 1.76 -5.75 -3.58
N TRP A 174 1.09 -6.26 -4.61
CA TRP A 174 0.97 -7.69 -4.86
C TRP A 174 2.06 -8.14 -5.83
N PHE A 175 3.17 -8.66 -5.33
CA PHE A 175 4.23 -9.21 -6.18
C PHE A 175 3.85 -10.59 -6.70
N ALA A 176 3.97 -10.80 -8.01
CA ALA A 176 3.69 -12.08 -8.64
C ALA A 176 4.69 -13.15 -8.15
N LYS A 177 4.19 -14.33 -7.76
CA LYS A 177 5.08 -15.45 -7.36
C LYS A 177 5.89 -16.00 -8.51
N LYS A 178 5.41 -15.83 -9.74
CA LYS A 178 6.07 -16.30 -10.98
C LYS A 178 6.02 -15.20 -12.02
N LEU A 179 7.15 -14.94 -12.69
CA LEU A 179 7.26 -13.92 -13.74
C LEU A 179 6.85 -14.48 -15.12
N THR A 180 7.04 -15.78 -15.32
CA THR A 180 6.60 -16.50 -16.51
C THR A 180 5.95 -17.84 -16.14
N PRO A 181 5.09 -18.40 -17.00
CA PRO A 181 4.52 -19.75 -16.78
C PRO A 181 5.58 -20.84 -16.65
N GLN A 182 6.79 -20.63 -17.21
CA GLN A 182 7.90 -21.57 -17.16
C GLN A 182 8.70 -21.50 -15.85
N ASN A 183 8.48 -20.50 -14.99
CA ASN A 183 9.11 -20.48 -13.67
C ASN A 183 8.63 -21.68 -12.82
N THR A 184 9.56 -22.56 -12.49
CA THR A 184 9.33 -23.70 -11.59
C THR A 184 9.34 -23.26 -10.13
N GLU A 185 10.28 -22.37 -9.78
CA GLU A 185 10.41 -21.79 -8.45
C GLU A 185 9.54 -20.55 -8.27
N SER A 186 9.07 -20.34 -7.04
CA SER A 186 8.30 -19.14 -6.67
C SER A 186 9.21 -18.06 -6.10
N LEU A 187 8.71 -16.84 -6.11
CA LEU A 187 9.28 -15.69 -5.41
C LEU A 187 9.70 -16.06 -3.98
N GLN A 188 10.93 -15.71 -3.62
CA GLN A 188 11.45 -15.77 -2.27
C GLN A 188 11.45 -14.37 -1.67
N VAL A 189 10.84 -14.21 -0.49
CA VAL A 189 10.84 -12.96 0.27
C VAL A 189 11.82 -13.11 1.43
N LEU A 190 12.92 -12.36 1.37
CA LEU A 190 14.05 -12.48 2.27
C LEU A 190 14.23 -11.17 3.05
N PHE A 191 14.11 -11.23 4.37
CA PHE A 191 14.33 -10.10 5.27
C PHE A 191 14.76 -10.63 6.65
N ASP A 192 15.33 -9.74 7.45
CA ASP A 192 15.73 -10.01 8.82
C ASP A 192 15.00 -9.00 9.72
N ALA A 193 13.92 -9.45 10.37
CA ALA A 193 13.10 -8.60 11.22
C ALA A 193 13.56 -8.71 12.67
N ASP A 194 13.60 -7.58 13.38
CA ASP A 194 13.97 -7.55 14.80
C ASP A 194 12.92 -8.24 15.68
N TRP A 195 11.65 -8.17 15.26
CA TRP A 195 10.52 -8.79 15.94
C TRP A 195 9.33 -8.96 15.00
N GLN A 196 8.41 -9.84 15.38
CA GLN A 196 7.09 -9.98 14.79
C GLN A 196 6.02 -9.56 15.82
N GLU A 197 4.99 -8.86 15.36
CA GLU A 197 3.83 -8.54 16.17
C GLU A 197 3.02 -9.81 16.44
N GLU A 198 2.69 -10.08 17.69
CA GLU A 198 1.78 -11.18 18.01
C GLU A 198 0.37 -10.84 17.53
N ALA A 199 -0.18 -11.71 16.67
CA ALA A 199 -1.54 -11.56 16.16
C ALA A 199 -2.57 -12.03 17.20
N GLY A 200 -3.51 -11.15 17.53
CA GLY A 200 -4.70 -11.48 18.32
C GLY A 200 -5.67 -12.39 17.56
N SER A 201 -6.63 -12.95 18.29
CA SER A 201 -7.69 -13.80 17.70
C SER A 201 -8.63 -13.05 16.75
N ASP A 202 -8.61 -11.72 16.78
CA ASP A 202 -9.32 -10.79 15.91
C ASP A 202 -8.44 -10.25 14.76
N GLU A 203 -7.25 -10.83 14.55
CA GLU A 203 -6.26 -10.39 13.56
C GLU A 203 -5.72 -8.96 13.82
N LEU A 204 -5.94 -8.41 15.02
CA LEU A 204 -5.31 -7.16 15.47
C LEU A 204 -4.02 -7.45 16.25
N PRO A 205 -3.05 -6.53 16.23
CA PRO A 205 -1.90 -6.57 17.14
C PRO A 205 -2.28 -6.65 18.62
N THR A 206 -1.65 -7.57 19.37
CA THR A 206 -1.81 -7.61 20.82
C THR A 206 -0.97 -6.56 21.54
N GLY A 207 0.01 -5.96 20.85
CA GLY A 207 1.04 -5.09 21.43
C GLY A 207 2.29 -5.84 21.90
N ASN A 208 2.29 -7.18 21.84
CA ASN A 208 3.44 -8.00 22.21
C ASN A 208 4.35 -8.23 21.00
N ARG A 209 5.66 -8.15 21.25
CA ARG A 209 6.70 -8.49 20.28
C ARG A 209 7.21 -9.90 20.54
N ILE A 210 7.17 -10.74 19.52
CA ILE A 210 7.66 -12.11 19.54
C ILE A 210 8.81 -12.30 18.54
N SER A 211 9.56 -13.40 18.67
CA SER A 211 10.53 -13.78 17.63
C SER A 211 9.81 -14.07 16.31
N PRO A 212 10.36 -13.64 15.16
CA PRO A 212 9.80 -13.96 13.84
C PRO A 212 9.57 -15.47 13.64
N GLN A 213 8.40 -15.82 13.14
CA GLN A 213 7.99 -17.20 12.85
C GLN A 213 8.07 -17.49 11.36
N ALA A 214 8.12 -18.78 11.00
CA ALA A 214 8.05 -19.21 9.61
C ALA A 214 6.65 -18.97 9.01
N GLY A 215 6.60 -18.72 7.69
CA GLY A 215 5.35 -18.51 6.95
C GLY A 215 4.54 -19.78 6.69
N PRO A 216 3.45 -19.69 5.89
CA PRO A 216 3.01 -18.49 5.17
C PRO A 216 2.43 -17.42 6.11
N TRP A 217 2.74 -16.16 5.82
CA TRP A 217 2.43 -15.04 6.70
C TRP A 217 1.11 -14.32 6.36
N ASP A 218 0.49 -13.74 7.37
CA ASP A 218 -0.39 -12.56 7.31
C ASP A 218 -0.06 -11.67 8.53
N ASP A 219 1.21 -11.30 8.60
CA ASP A 219 1.86 -10.88 9.84
C ASP A 219 2.58 -9.55 9.67
N CYS A 220 2.69 -8.81 10.77
CA CYS A 220 3.44 -7.56 10.85
C CYS A 220 4.80 -7.82 11.50
N PHE A 221 5.85 -7.29 10.88
CA PHE A 221 7.23 -7.37 11.33
C PHE A 221 7.75 -5.97 11.60
N GLY A 222 8.62 -5.84 12.60
CA GLY A 222 9.20 -4.57 12.99
C GLY A 222 10.70 -4.50 12.79
N PHE A 223 11.17 -3.28 12.52
CA PHE A 223 12.55 -2.96 12.19
C PHE A 223 12.99 -1.72 12.98
N TYR A 224 14.15 -1.79 13.64
CA TYR A 224 14.72 -0.65 14.35
C TYR A 224 15.47 0.31 13.42
N ASP A 225 16.13 -0.24 12.39
CA ASP A 225 16.99 0.50 11.45
C ASP A 225 16.36 0.64 10.06
N GLY A 226 15.03 0.61 9.99
CA GLY A 226 14.26 0.69 8.76
C GLY A 226 14.10 -0.64 8.01
N VAL A 227 13.11 -0.70 7.13
CA VAL A 227 12.78 -1.89 6.34
C VAL A 227 13.81 -2.11 5.24
N LYS A 228 14.34 -3.34 5.17
CA LYS A 228 15.11 -3.85 4.02
C LYS A 228 14.66 -5.27 3.66
N VAL A 229 14.13 -5.43 2.45
CA VAL A 229 13.62 -6.72 1.95
C VAL A 229 14.22 -7.02 0.59
N LYS A 230 14.65 -8.25 0.37
CA LYS A 230 15.02 -8.77 -0.94
C LYS A 230 13.92 -9.69 -1.44
N LEU A 231 13.34 -9.33 -2.58
CA LEU A 231 12.45 -10.17 -3.37
C LEU A 231 13.27 -10.83 -4.48
N LEU A 232 13.38 -12.14 -4.45
CA LEU A 232 14.18 -12.92 -5.40
C LEU A 232 13.26 -13.81 -6.24
N TRP A 233 13.29 -13.63 -7.55
CA TRP A 233 12.72 -14.55 -8.53
C TRP A 233 13.87 -15.38 -9.14
N PRO A 234 14.09 -16.62 -8.68
CA PRO A 234 15.30 -17.39 -9.01
C PRO A 234 15.55 -17.54 -10.51
N GLY A 235 16.81 -17.33 -10.91
CA GLY A 235 17.29 -17.31 -12.28
C GLY A 235 16.69 -16.22 -13.17
N LYS A 236 16.14 -15.14 -12.58
CA LYS A 236 15.47 -14.07 -13.34
C LYS A 236 15.81 -12.67 -12.85
N LEU A 237 15.39 -12.33 -11.64
CA LEU A 237 15.29 -10.95 -11.20
C LEU A 237 15.41 -10.88 -9.69
N THR A 238 16.10 -9.86 -9.21
CA THR A 238 16.08 -9.45 -7.81
C THR A 238 15.51 -8.04 -7.71
N MET A 239 14.70 -7.80 -6.69
CA MET A 239 14.30 -6.47 -6.25
C MET A 239 14.73 -6.28 -4.79
N THR A 240 15.49 -5.22 -4.51
CA THR A 240 15.80 -4.77 -3.15
C THR A 240 14.89 -3.61 -2.78
N MET A 241 14.00 -3.84 -1.81
CA MET A 241 13.16 -2.82 -1.19
C MET A 241 13.87 -2.23 0.02
N THR A 242 13.94 -0.91 0.09
CA THR A 242 14.40 -0.15 1.27
C THR A 242 13.37 0.91 1.64
N SER A 243 13.24 1.22 2.92
CA SER A 243 12.38 2.28 3.43
C SER A 243 12.83 2.70 4.83
N SER A 244 12.65 3.97 5.18
CA SER A 244 12.80 4.44 6.57
C SER A 244 11.63 4.02 7.46
N ALA A 245 10.64 3.31 6.92
CA ALA A 245 9.52 2.76 7.66
C ALA A 245 9.98 1.68 8.65
N ASN A 246 9.27 1.56 9.77
CA ASN A 246 9.62 0.65 10.86
C ASN A 246 8.70 -0.58 10.94
N SER A 247 7.73 -0.70 10.03
CA SER A 247 6.79 -1.81 9.99
C SER A 247 6.67 -2.37 8.58
N LEU A 248 6.61 -3.69 8.49
CA LEU A 248 6.40 -4.44 7.26
C LEU A 248 5.27 -5.45 7.48
N VAL A 249 4.21 -5.38 6.68
CA VAL A 249 3.25 -6.49 6.64
C VAL A 249 3.60 -7.40 5.48
N VAL A 250 3.74 -8.70 5.74
CA VAL A 250 3.90 -9.71 4.68
C VAL A 250 2.69 -10.61 4.66
N PHE A 251 2.05 -10.71 3.49
CA PHE A 251 0.93 -11.61 3.27
C PHE A 251 1.26 -12.59 2.14
N ASP A 252 1.44 -13.87 2.47
CA ASP A 252 1.94 -14.89 1.53
C ASP A 252 0.96 -16.06 1.31
N LYS A 253 -0.31 -15.88 1.67
CA LYS A 253 -1.31 -16.96 1.63
C LYS A 253 -1.94 -17.20 0.26
N GLN A 254 -1.61 -16.40 -0.76
CA GLN A 254 -2.16 -16.56 -2.11
C GLN A 254 -1.22 -17.39 -3.00
N PRO A 255 -1.77 -18.24 -3.88
CA PRO A 255 -0.95 -19.14 -4.70
C PRO A 255 -0.16 -18.40 -5.79
N ASP A 256 -0.61 -17.22 -6.21
CA ASP A 256 -0.09 -16.49 -7.36
C ASP A 256 0.67 -15.21 -7.01
N ALA A 257 0.58 -14.73 -5.77
CA ALA A 257 1.24 -13.49 -5.35
C ALA A 257 1.49 -13.41 -3.84
N THR A 258 2.40 -12.52 -3.47
CA THR A 258 2.79 -12.18 -2.10
C THR A 258 2.72 -10.67 -1.92
N CYS A 259 2.17 -10.20 -0.80
CA CYS A 259 2.23 -8.79 -0.44
C CYS A 259 3.43 -8.50 0.45
N VAL A 260 4.14 -7.41 0.19
CA VAL A 260 5.27 -6.93 0.99
C VAL A 260 5.07 -5.43 1.21
N ASN A 261 4.47 -5.07 2.33
CA ASN A 261 3.86 -3.76 2.55
C ASN A 261 4.70 -2.94 3.55
N PRO A 262 5.54 -1.99 3.11
CA PRO A 262 6.21 -1.06 4.01
C PRO A 262 5.20 -0.03 4.55
N LEU A 263 5.09 0.06 5.87
CA LEU A 263 4.11 0.91 6.58
C LEU A 263 4.80 1.78 7.63
N THR A 264 4.33 3.01 7.84
CA THR A 264 4.84 3.88 8.90
C THR A 264 4.68 3.24 10.27
N GLN A 265 3.56 2.56 10.49
CA GLN A 265 3.23 1.88 11.73
C GLN A 265 2.51 0.55 11.47
N ALA A 266 2.52 -0.34 12.47
CA ALA A 266 1.75 -1.57 12.44
C ALA A 266 0.23 -1.30 12.29
N PRO A 267 -0.55 -2.25 11.75
CA PRO A 267 -2.01 -2.15 11.73
C PRO A 267 -2.59 -1.74 13.09
N ASN A 268 -3.60 -0.87 13.11
CA ASN A 268 -4.24 -0.35 14.33
C ASN A 268 -3.35 0.45 15.31
N ALA A 269 -2.04 0.56 15.08
CA ALA A 269 -1.14 1.35 15.93
C ALA A 269 -1.50 2.85 15.96
N ILE A 270 -2.22 3.33 14.95
CA ILE A 270 -2.83 4.67 14.92
C ILE A 270 -3.72 4.95 16.15
N ASN A 271 -4.27 3.93 16.80
CA ASN A 271 -5.06 4.06 18.04
C ASN A 271 -4.25 3.80 19.33
N LEU A 272 -3.03 3.28 19.22
CA LEU A 272 -2.22 2.83 20.37
C LEU A 272 -1.02 3.75 20.60
N THR A 273 -0.26 4.02 19.55
CA THR A 273 0.94 4.87 19.56
C THR A 273 0.90 5.79 18.32
N PRO A 274 -0.07 6.72 18.23
CA PRO A 274 -0.30 7.50 17.02
C PRO A 274 0.90 8.34 16.59
N GLU A 275 1.23 8.30 15.31
CA GLU A 275 1.99 9.36 14.67
C GLU A 275 1.06 10.52 14.30
N LEU A 276 1.36 11.71 14.79
CA LEU A 276 0.54 12.90 14.59
C LEU A 276 1.04 13.72 13.40
N VAL A 277 0.09 14.07 12.53
CA VAL A 277 0.23 15.07 11.47
C VAL A 277 -0.23 16.42 12.00
N THR A 278 0.56 17.45 11.77
CA THR A 278 0.22 18.87 12.03
C THR A 278 0.40 19.69 10.77
N SER A 279 -0.05 20.95 10.75
CA SER A 279 0.10 21.83 9.59
C SER A 279 1.56 22.17 9.25
N ASP A 280 2.48 22.03 10.21
CA ASP A 280 3.92 22.26 10.07
C ASP A 280 4.74 20.95 9.99
N LYS A 281 4.13 19.80 10.24
CA LYS A 281 4.79 18.49 10.25
C LYS A 281 3.93 17.44 9.54
N PRO A 282 4.12 17.25 8.22
CA PRO A 282 3.47 16.16 7.51
C PRO A 282 4.00 14.79 7.95
N LEU A 283 3.17 13.76 7.80
CA LEU A 283 3.66 12.38 7.85
C LEU A 283 4.24 12.05 6.48
N VAL A 284 5.49 11.56 6.44
CA VAL A 284 6.18 11.20 5.20
C VAL A 284 6.69 9.77 5.29
N ILE A 285 6.44 8.97 4.26
CA ILE A 285 7.05 7.66 4.06
C ILE A 285 7.57 7.55 2.64
N GLU A 286 8.75 6.94 2.50
CA GLU A 286 9.36 6.65 1.21
C GLU A 286 9.78 5.19 1.14
N THR A 287 9.63 4.56 -0.03
CA THR A 287 10.24 3.27 -0.33
C THR A 287 10.94 3.30 -1.68
N ARG A 288 12.14 2.72 -1.73
CA ARG A 288 12.92 2.53 -2.94
C ARG A 288 12.98 1.05 -3.31
N TRP A 289 12.61 0.72 -4.54
CA TRP A 289 12.63 -0.63 -5.11
C TRP A 289 13.67 -0.69 -6.22
N GLN A 290 14.87 -1.18 -5.89
CA GLN A 290 15.98 -1.32 -6.83
C GLN A 290 15.92 -2.68 -7.51
N PHE A 291 15.89 -2.71 -8.84
CA PHE A 291 15.89 -3.94 -9.61
C PHE A 291 17.27 -4.25 -10.17
N THR A 292 17.60 -5.54 -10.22
CA THR A 292 18.80 -6.06 -10.88
C THR A 292 18.47 -7.40 -11.53
N PRO A 293 18.87 -7.63 -12.79
CA PRO A 293 18.73 -8.94 -13.41
C PRO A 293 19.61 -9.94 -12.65
N GLU A 294 19.12 -11.16 -12.51
CA GLU A 294 19.93 -12.22 -11.92
C GLU A 294 20.89 -12.75 -12.98
N SER A 295 22.17 -12.87 -12.61
CA SER A 295 23.25 -13.34 -13.48
C SER A 295 23.26 -14.85 -13.61
#